data_AF-A0A7C0WQE8-F1
#
_entry.id   AF-A0A7C0WQE8-F1
#
_cell.length_a   1.000
_cell.length_b   1.000
_cell.length_c   1.000
_cell.angle_alpha   90.00
_cell.angle_beta   90.00
_cell.angle_gamma   90.00
#
_symmetry.space_group_name_H-M   'P 1'
#
loop_
_entity.id
_entity.type
_entity.pdbx_description
1 polymer ?
#
loop_
_entity_poly.entity_id
_entity_poly.type
_entity_poly.pdbx_seq_one_letter_code
_entity_poly.pdbx_strand_id
1 'polypeptide(L)'
;MHKRRVRSTPLHYIAFWQAAIFFMLICLVWVNEMLDLPNLIYGCPPHPADPIGASILTAAIIVVGFINIAYSYVQHRRILAGMFKVCSYCGKVEVDPEQWEKMDLFVAGRTNAQFTHGVCPECYRKMVEKIQKHTSPSETGDA
;
A
#
# COMPACT_ATOMS: atom_id res chain seq x y z
N MET A 1 -26.82 -5.47 13.59
CA MET A 1 -25.34 -5.54 13.52
C MET A 1 -24.91 -6.41 12.34
N HIS A 2 -24.51 -5.81 11.22
CA HIS A 2 -24.01 -6.55 10.05
C HIS A 2 -22.51 -6.82 10.20
N LYS A 3 -22.12 -8.08 10.46
CA LYS A 3 -20.71 -8.52 10.36
C LYS A 3 -20.32 -8.59 8.87
N ARG A 4 -19.71 -7.53 8.36
CA ARG A 4 -19.11 -7.54 7.01
C ARG A 4 -17.74 -8.21 7.08
N ARG A 5 -17.63 -9.41 6.52
CA ARG A 5 -16.42 -10.26 6.55
C ARG A 5 -15.37 -9.65 5.63
N VAL A 6 -14.30 -9.07 6.19
CA VAL A 6 -13.17 -8.55 5.42
C VAL A 6 -12.44 -9.73 4.79
N ARG A 7 -12.38 -9.80 3.46
CA ARG A 7 -11.79 -10.91 2.70
C ARG A 7 -10.30 -10.64 2.50
N SER A 8 -9.44 -11.22 3.33
CA SER A 8 -7.97 -11.09 3.26
C SER A 8 -7.33 -12.14 2.34
N THR A 9 -7.79 -12.25 1.09
CA THR A 9 -7.27 -13.22 0.11
C THR A 9 -6.20 -12.74 -0.89
N PRO A 10 -5.75 -11.47 -0.99
CA PRO A 10 -4.79 -11.07 -2.03
C PRO A 10 -3.33 -11.44 -1.71
N LEU A 11 -2.96 -11.57 -0.43
CA LEU A 11 -1.55 -11.78 -0.04
C LEU A 11 -1.04 -13.17 -0.42
N HIS A 12 -1.85 -14.22 -0.20
CA HIS A 12 -1.49 -15.58 -0.58
C HIS A 12 -1.32 -15.74 -2.09
N TYR A 13 -2.10 -14.99 -2.88
CA TYR A 13 -1.98 -14.98 -4.34
C TYR A 13 -0.65 -14.35 -4.79
N ILE A 14 -0.28 -13.19 -4.22
CA ILE A 14 1.00 -12.53 -4.53
C ILE A 14 2.19 -13.41 -4.13
N ALA A 15 2.17 -13.96 -2.92
CA ALA A 15 3.24 -14.84 -2.43
C ALA A 15 3.39 -16.11 -3.28
N PHE A 16 2.27 -16.68 -3.74
CA PHE A 16 2.27 -17.84 -4.62
C PHE A 16 2.99 -17.57 -5.95
N TRP A 17 2.62 -16.48 -6.63
CA TRP A 17 3.25 -16.13 -7.91
C TRP A 17 4.71 -15.73 -7.76
N GLN A 18 5.09 -15.04 -6.67
CA GLN A 18 6.49 -14.77 -6.37
C GLN A 18 7.30 -16.06 -6.19
N ALA A 19 6.79 -17.00 -5.39
CA ALA A 19 7.44 -18.30 -5.19
C ALA A 19 7.55 -19.11 -6.49
N ALA A 20 6.50 -19.09 -7.33
CA ALA A 20 6.48 -19.79 -8.62
C ALA A 20 7.56 -19.26 -9.58
N ILE A 21 7.79 -17.94 -9.61
CA ILE A 21 8.83 -17.33 -10.45
C ILE A 21 10.23 -17.73 -9.96
N PHE A 22 10.51 -17.67 -8.66
CA PHE A 22 11.82 -18.10 -8.15
C PHE A 22 12.07 -19.58 -8.39
N PHE A 23 11.05 -20.42 -8.23
CA PHE A 23 11.13 -21.85 -8.55
C PHE A 23 11.42 -22.07 -10.05
N MET A 24 10.70 -21.38 -10.93
CA MET A 24 10.93 -21.45 -12.38
C MET A 24 12.37 -21.03 -12.74
N LEU A 25 12.90 -19.97 -12.13
CA LEU A 25 14.28 -19.52 -12.35
C LEU A 25 15.31 -20.56 -11.88
N ILE A 26 15.09 -21.19 -10.72
CA ILE A 26 15.94 -22.27 -10.22
C ILE A 26 15.91 -23.45 -11.20
N CYS A 27 14.73 -23.88 -11.65
CA CYS A 27 14.62 -24.93 -12.66
C CYS A 27 15.36 -24.57 -13.95
N LEU A 28 15.25 -23.33 -14.42
CA LEU A 28 15.94 -22.87 -15.62
C LEU A 28 17.47 -22.93 -15.46
N VAL A 29 18.02 -22.56 -14.30
CA VAL A 29 19.47 -22.66 -14.02
C VAL A 29 19.94 -24.11 -14.13
N TRP A 30 19.22 -25.05 -13.49
CA TRP A 30 19.58 -26.47 -13.53
C TRP A 30 19.40 -27.09 -14.92
N VAL A 31 18.36 -26.68 -15.66
CA VAL A 31 18.16 -27.12 -17.04
C VAL A 31 19.26 -26.59 -17.95
N ASN A 32 19.69 -25.33 -17.78
CA ASN A 32 20.81 -24.76 -18.53
C ASN A 32 22.11 -25.54 -18.32
N GLU A 33 22.38 -25.92 -17.07
CA GLU A 33 23.56 -26.71 -16.70
C GLU A 33 23.48 -28.16 -17.20
N MET A 34 22.32 -28.82 -17.05
CA MET A 34 22.15 -30.23 -17.44
C MET A 34 22.07 -30.45 -18.95
N LEU A 35 21.51 -29.50 -19.70
CA LEU A 35 21.34 -29.62 -21.15
C LEU A 35 22.45 -28.94 -21.97
N ASP A 36 23.41 -28.28 -21.31
CA ASP A 36 24.44 -27.44 -21.96
C ASP A 36 23.80 -26.58 -23.07
N LEU A 37 22.75 -25.85 -22.68
CA LEU A 37 21.93 -25.03 -23.58
C LEU A 37 22.75 -24.10 -24.50
N PRO A 38 23.87 -23.49 -24.04
CA PRO A 38 24.75 -22.70 -24.91
C PRO A 38 25.34 -23.49 -26.07
N ASN A 39 25.79 -24.73 -25.82
CA ASN A 39 26.27 -25.63 -26.86
C ASN A 39 25.12 -26.04 -27.81
N LEU A 40 23.96 -26.41 -27.28
CA LEU A 40 22.82 -26.84 -28.09
C LEU A 40 22.22 -25.72 -28.97
N ILE A 41 22.18 -24.48 -28.49
CA ILE A 41 21.61 -23.34 -29.22
C ILE A 41 22.63 -22.67 -30.14
N TYR A 42 23.86 -22.44 -29.66
CA TYR A 42 24.85 -21.61 -30.36
C TYR A 42 25.99 -22.42 -30.99
N GLY A 43 26.03 -23.76 -30.81
CA GLY A 43 27.06 -24.62 -31.39
C GLY A 43 28.46 -24.36 -30.85
N CYS A 44 28.56 -23.80 -29.65
CA CYS A 44 29.83 -23.57 -28.97
C CYS A 44 30.47 -24.90 -28.54
N PRO A 45 31.80 -24.93 -28.28
CA PRO A 45 32.45 -26.13 -27.75
C PRO A 45 31.75 -26.59 -26.44
N PRO A 46 31.55 -27.90 -26.25
CA PRO A 46 30.84 -28.43 -25.10
C PRO A 46 31.57 -28.03 -23.82
N HIS A 47 30.82 -27.45 -22.87
CA HIS A 47 31.37 -27.11 -21.57
C HIS A 47 31.16 -28.30 -20.63
N PRO A 48 32.14 -28.65 -19.77
CA PRO A 48 31.89 -29.62 -18.72
C PRO A 48 30.82 -29.07 -17.76
N ALA A 49 29.93 -29.95 -17.29
CA ALA A 49 28.95 -29.56 -16.27
C ALA A 49 29.69 -29.07 -15.01
N ASP A 50 29.45 -27.81 -14.64
CA ASP A 50 29.85 -27.17 -13.39
C ASP A 50 28.65 -27.07 -12.42
N PRO A 51 28.33 -28.17 -11.71
CA PRO A 51 27.25 -28.19 -10.74
C PRO A 51 27.51 -27.26 -9.55
N ILE A 52 28.76 -26.86 -9.31
CA ILE A 52 29.13 -25.97 -8.21
C ILE A 52 28.69 -24.54 -8.55
N GLY A 53 28.97 -24.07 -9.76
CA GLY A 53 28.48 -22.79 -10.28
C GLY A 53 26.96 -22.68 -10.24
N ALA A 54 26.26 -23.71 -10.73
CA ALA A 54 24.80 -23.77 -10.68
C ALA A 54 24.27 -23.74 -9.24
N SER A 55 24.91 -24.44 -8.31
CA SER A 55 24.55 -24.44 -6.89
C SER A 55 24.69 -23.04 -6.26
N ILE A 56 25.77 -22.31 -6.56
CA ILE A 56 25.97 -20.94 -6.05
C ILE A 56 24.88 -19.99 -6.57
N LEU A 57 24.55 -20.07 -7.86
CA LEU A 57 23.48 -19.27 -8.46
C LEU A 57 22.13 -19.56 -7.82
N THR A 58 21.81 -20.83 -7.56
CA THR A 58 20.56 -21.20 -6.91
C THR A 58 20.47 -20.68 -5.48
N ALA A 59 21.58 -20.73 -4.72
CA ALA A 59 21.66 -20.15 -3.38
C ALA A 59 21.40 -18.63 -3.42
N ALA A 60 22.00 -17.92 -4.37
CA ALA A 60 21.78 -16.49 -4.56
C ALA A 60 20.31 -16.16 -4.89
N ILE A 61 19.67 -16.93 -5.77
CA ILE A 61 18.25 -16.77 -6.14
C ILE A 61 17.35 -17.00 -4.92
N ILE A 62 17.64 -18.00 -4.09
CA ILE A 62 16.88 -18.29 -2.86
C ILE A 62 17.00 -17.13 -1.87
N VAL A 63 18.21 -16.59 -1.66
CA VAL A 63 18.43 -15.45 -0.76
C VAL A 63 17.65 -14.23 -1.23
N VAL A 64 17.73 -13.88 -2.51
CA VAL A 64 16.97 -12.76 -3.10
C VAL A 64 15.46 -12.99 -3.00
N GLY A 65 15.01 -14.23 -3.23
CA GLY A 65 13.60 -14.61 -3.10
C GLY A 65 13.08 -14.45 -1.68
N PHE A 66 13.84 -14.90 -0.69
CA PHE A 66 13.50 -14.75 0.72
C PHE A 66 13.40 -13.27 1.12
N ILE A 67 14.37 -12.44 0.71
CA ILE A 67 14.37 -11.00 0.99
C ILE A 67 13.14 -10.31 0.38
N ASN A 68 12.81 -10.62 -0.88
CA ASN A 68 11.65 -10.03 -1.56
C ASN A 68 10.32 -10.43 -0.92
N ILE A 69 10.15 -11.71 -0.60
CA ILE A 69 8.93 -12.23 0.05
C ILE A 69 8.77 -11.61 1.44
N ALA A 70 9.85 -11.54 2.24
CA ALA A 70 9.84 -10.93 3.55
C ALA A 70 9.49 -9.43 3.48
N TYR A 71 10.08 -8.68 2.56
CA TYR A 71 9.79 -7.26 2.37
C TYR A 71 8.33 -7.02 1.96
N SER A 72 7.83 -7.79 0.99
CA SER A 72 6.43 -7.76 0.53
C SER A 72 5.46 -8.02 1.70
N TYR A 73 5.77 -9.01 2.54
CA TYR A 73 4.96 -9.35 3.71
C TYR A 73 4.90 -8.22 4.74
N VAL A 74 6.02 -7.56 5.02
CA VAL A 74 6.09 -6.45 5.98
C VAL A 74 5.35 -5.21 5.49
N GLN A 75 5.45 -4.87 4.20
CA GLN A 75 4.73 -3.73 3.63
C GLN A 75 3.20 -3.92 3.67
N HIS A 76 2.71 -5.11 3.34
CA HIS A 76 1.27 -5.37 3.33
C HIS A 76 0.62 -5.33 4.72
N ARG A 77 1.35 -5.71 5.78
CA ARG A 77 0.84 -5.57 7.16
C ARG A 77 0.56 -4.11 7.55
N ARG A 78 1.27 -3.14 6.96
CA ARG A 78 1.07 -1.71 7.24
C ARG A 78 -0.16 -1.11 6.57
N ILE A 79 -0.72 -1.79 5.56
CA ILE A 79 -1.79 -1.25 4.71
C ILE A 79 -3.20 -1.55 5.25
N LEU A 80 -3.35 -2.37 6.30
CA LEU A 80 -4.66 -2.66 6.89
C LEU A 80 -4.80 -2.12 8.31
N ALA A 81 -4.99 -0.81 8.41
CA ALA A 81 -5.77 -0.23 9.51
C ALA A 81 -7.14 0.09 8.91
N GLY A 82 -8.09 -0.84 8.90
CA GLY A 82 -8.99 -1.08 10.03
C GLY A 82 -10.23 -0.20 9.84
N MET A 83 -11.43 -0.77 9.79
CA MET A 83 -12.65 0.04 9.71
C MET A 83 -12.77 0.87 11.00
N PHE A 84 -12.65 2.18 10.89
CA PHE A 84 -12.76 3.08 12.03
C PHE A 84 -14.23 3.46 12.26
N LYS A 85 -14.63 3.49 13.53
CA LYS A 85 -15.93 4.08 13.90
C LYS A 85 -15.76 5.59 13.93
N VAL A 86 -16.59 6.28 13.16
CA VAL A 86 -16.61 7.74 13.08
C VAL A 86 -17.92 8.23 13.69
N CYS A 87 -17.84 9.21 14.59
CA CYS A 87 -19.02 9.83 15.18
C CYS A 87 -19.79 10.57 14.10
N SER A 88 -21.05 10.22 13.89
CA SER A 88 -21.91 10.82 12.86
C SER A 88 -22.20 12.31 13.09
N TYR A 89 -22.02 12.80 14.31
CA TYR A 89 -22.28 14.21 14.66
C TYR A 89 -21.06 15.12 14.47
N CYS A 90 -19.89 14.68 14.93
CA CYS A 90 -18.70 15.53 15.00
C CYS A 90 -17.53 15.06 14.13
N GLY A 91 -17.65 13.90 13.46
CA GLY A 91 -16.60 13.37 12.59
C GLY A 91 -15.34 12.87 13.31
N LYS A 92 -15.34 12.81 14.65
CA LYS A 92 -14.24 12.23 15.43
C LYS A 92 -14.14 10.72 15.22
N VAL A 93 -12.94 10.18 15.33
CA VAL A 93 -12.64 8.75 15.23
C VAL A 93 -12.50 8.15 16.64
N GLU A 94 -13.14 7.00 16.88
CA GLU A 94 -12.98 6.24 18.12
C GLU A 94 -11.61 5.55 18.11
N VAL A 95 -10.72 5.98 19.01
CA VAL A 95 -9.40 5.34 19.23
C VAL A 95 -9.55 4.17 20.19
N ASP A 96 -10.26 4.42 21.28
CA ASP A 96 -10.65 3.48 22.32
C ASP A 96 -12.10 3.77 22.74
N PRO A 97 -12.80 2.85 23.43
CA PRO A 97 -14.24 2.98 23.75
C PRO A 97 -14.64 4.29 24.44
N GLU A 98 -13.71 4.91 25.18
CA GLU A 98 -13.92 6.18 25.88
C GLU A 98 -13.11 7.34 25.29
N GLN A 99 -12.28 7.09 24.27
CA GLN A 99 -11.36 8.08 23.71
C GLN A 99 -11.66 8.37 22.23
N TRP A 100 -11.99 9.63 21.96
CA TRP A 100 -12.32 10.13 20.62
C TRP A 100 -11.33 11.20 20.19
N GLU A 101 -10.79 11.06 18.98
CA GLU A 101 -9.80 11.98 18.40
C GLU A 101 -10.33 12.64 17.12
N LYS A 102 -9.89 13.86 16.80
CA LYS A 102 -10.23 14.47 15.50
C LYS A 102 -9.63 13.63 14.37
N MET A 103 -10.38 13.47 13.27
CA MET A 103 -9.95 12.70 12.10
C MET A 103 -8.56 13.13 11.60
N ASP A 104 -8.32 14.44 11.49
CA ASP A 104 -7.05 14.97 10.97
C ASP A 104 -5.85 14.55 11.84
N LEU A 105 -5.99 14.65 13.17
CA LEU A 105 -4.95 14.23 14.12
C LEU A 105 -4.79 12.71 14.12
N PHE A 106 -5.92 12.00 14.07
CA PHE A 106 -5.95 10.54 14.04
C PHE A 106 -5.19 9.97 12.84
N VAL A 107 -5.41 10.56 11.65
CA VAL A 107 -4.76 10.16 10.39
C VAL A 107 -3.33 10.66 10.33
N ALA A 108 -3.04 11.91 10.74
CA ALA A 108 -1.68 12.45 10.77
C ALA A 108 -0.76 11.70 11.74
N GLY A 109 -1.28 11.20 12.86
CA GLY A 109 -0.51 10.39 13.81
C GLY A 109 -0.18 8.98 13.32
N ARG A 110 -0.89 8.49 12.29
CA ARG A 110 -0.78 7.11 11.79
C ARG A 110 -0.32 7.02 10.33
N THR A 111 -0.14 8.16 9.66
CA THR A 111 0.29 8.27 8.26
C THR A 111 1.21 9.48 8.10
N ASN A 112 1.98 9.55 7.02
CA ASN A 112 2.78 10.74 6.69
C ASN A 112 1.93 11.87 6.05
N ALA A 113 0.62 11.93 6.31
CA ALA A 113 -0.25 12.96 5.74
C ALA A 113 -0.12 14.28 6.50
N GLN A 114 0.04 15.39 5.77
CA GLN A 114 -0.04 16.75 6.31
C GLN A 114 -1.39 17.37 5.89
N PHE A 115 -2.13 17.91 6.86
CA PHE A 115 -3.41 18.55 6.61
C PHE A 115 -3.26 20.07 6.56
N THR A 116 -3.89 20.70 5.56
CA THR A 116 -4.08 22.15 5.50
C THR A 116 -5.58 22.43 5.49
N HIS A 117 -5.99 23.53 6.13
CA HIS A 117 -7.39 23.93 6.16
C HIS A 117 -7.66 24.93 5.04
N GLY A 118 -8.47 24.52 4.05
CA GLY A 118 -8.95 25.36 2.96
C GLY A 118 -10.48 25.51 2.99
N VAL A 119 -11.00 26.53 2.31
CA VAL A 119 -12.44 26.73 2.12
C VAL A 119 -12.79 26.38 0.68
N CYS A 120 -13.75 25.47 0.47
CA CYS A 120 -14.18 25.14 -0.89
C CYS A 120 -14.96 26.32 -1.52
N PRO A 121 -14.97 26.45 -2.86
CA PRO A 121 -15.64 27.56 -3.54
C PRO A 121 -17.12 27.72 -3.17
N GLU A 122 -17.82 26.60 -2.89
CA GLU A 122 -19.21 26.64 -2.47
C GLU A 122 -19.42 27.25 -1.09
N CYS A 123 -18.59 26.87 -0.11
CA CYS A 123 -18.64 27.41 1.24
C CYS A 123 -18.30 28.90 1.23
N TYR A 124 -17.31 29.30 0.41
CA TYR A 124 -16.96 30.70 0.24
C TYR A 124 -18.15 31.51 -0.29
N ARG A 125 -18.77 31.08 -1.39
CA ARG A 125 -19.93 31.77 -1.98
C ARG A 125 -21.09 31.90 -0.99
N LYS A 126 -21.44 30.81 -0.29
CA LYS A 126 -22.50 30.82 0.74
C LYS A 126 -22.22 31.82 1.85
N MET A 127 -20.96 31.95 2.28
CA MET A 127 -20.59 32.87 3.35
C MET A 127 -20.66 34.32 2.90
N VAL A 128 -20.22 34.63 1.68
CA VAL A 128 -20.33 35.98 1.08
C VAL A 128 -21.80 36.40 0.93
N GLU A 129 -22.66 35.53 0.41
CA GLU A 129 -24.10 35.78 0.31
C GLU A 129 -24.74 36.04 1.68
N LYS A 130 -24.31 35.31 2.71
CA LYS A 130 -24.83 35.47 4.08
C LYS A 130 -24.41 36.80 4.70
N ILE A 131 -23.16 37.22 4.49
CA ILE A 131 -22.66 38.52 4.93
C ILE A 131 -23.47 39.64 4.26
N GLN A 132 -23.63 39.60 2.93
CA GLN A 132 -24.40 40.61 2.19
C GLN A 132 -25.85 40.74 2.66
N LYS A 133 -26.51 39.64 3.03
CA LYS A 133 -27.88 39.65 3.56
C LYS A 133 -28.00 40.24 4.95
N HIS A 134 -26.94 40.23 5.75
CA HIS A 134 -26.92 40.80 7.11
C HIS A 134 -26.33 42.22 7.15
N THR A 135 -25.69 42.69 6.08
CA THR A 135 -25.19 44.07 5.94
C THR A 135 -26.19 45.00 5.23
N SER A 136 -27.45 44.59 5.02
CA SER A 136 -28.51 45.52 4.62
C SER A 136 -28.76 46.52 5.77
N PRO A 137 -28.71 47.84 5.51
CA PRO A 137 -28.42 48.83 6.54
C PRO A 137 -29.59 49.04 7.50
N SER A 138 -29.32 48.92 8.79
CA SER A 138 -30.12 49.47 9.88
C SER A 138 -29.45 50.73 10.44
N GLU A 139 -29.08 51.71 9.61
CA GLU A 139 -28.64 53.04 10.06
C GLU A 139 -29.05 54.10 9.03
N THR A 140 -30.26 54.64 9.20
CA THR A 140 -30.51 56.07 9.02
C THR A 140 -31.16 56.57 10.30
N GLY A 141 -30.34 56.86 11.30
CA GLY A 141 -30.62 57.80 12.36
C GLY A 141 -29.52 58.87 12.33
N ASP A 142 -29.92 60.13 12.49
CA ASP A 142 -29.09 61.28 12.87
C ASP A 142 -28.45 62.12 11.73
N ALA A 143 -29.22 63.11 11.25
CA ALA A 143 -28.81 64.52 11.08
C ALA A 143 -30.05 65.41 10.91
#